data_AF-A0A2Y9BMF5-F1
#
_entry.id   AF-A0A2Y9BMF5-F1
#
_cell.length_a   1.000
_cell.length_b   1.000
_cell.length_c   1.000
_cell.angle_alpha   90.00
_cell.angle_beta   90.00
_cell.angle_gamma   90.00
#
_symmetry.space_group_name_H-M   'P 1'
#
loop_
_entity.id
_entity.type
_entity.pdbx_description
1 polymer ?
#
loop_
_entity_poly.entity_id
_entity_poly.type
_entity_poly.pdbx_seq_one_letter_code
_entity_poly.pdbx_strand_id
1 'polypeptide(L)'
;MNYQMDSSGINSLAGFAYQIKAFALYAFDLHENMSLEFETIEDVNLKSIKPDQIDKFNSNFMCKSIAQTTNLAIQVKHTTVDDSTAQKIILNWLLLENSEHAINQYVLFTDKIYQNSEAIFKKDANLLFEEISASKSRSDAIISKVKNAYKGRFDDFEAAYQSIQTKYQFKNIEDIDLSIQQAASIHFRKSANPIVFYQRLEGFLQHVTYEILGAINKKIPYKMNFEHFIALVEEISNCFTAELTAPSYADFKKINPIDLDESRISTSREFVQLKACNLSEPVIKRHLSYGLYYHATAIKYLENNRMKKVEDILETTFENFEDAKLDLQNQSKDTPYNRLSTTKDKSNSNADNEQIKFGSAIYLTKDDIDEKQISWEDEENEKH
;
A
#
# COMPACT_ATOMS: atom_id res chain seq x y z
N MET A 1 -23.18 -8.74 5.68
CA MET A 1 -22.52 -8.26 6.92
C MET A 1 -21.73 -7.04 6.56
N ASN A 2 -21.97 -5.91 7.23
CA ASN A 2 -21.19 -4.69 7.04
C ASN A 2 -19.85 -4.87 7.75
N TYR A 3 -18.78 -5.00 6.97
CA TYR A 3 -17.41 -4.98 7.48
C TYR A 3 -17.11 -3.57 7.99
N GLN A 4 -16.99 -3.42 9.31
CA GLN A 4 -16.44 -2.21 9.93
C GLN A 4 -14.93 -2.41 10.09
N MET A 5 -14.17 -1.70 9.28
CA MET A 5 -12.72 -1.62 9.35
C MET A 5 -12.33 -0.91 10.66
N ASP A 6 -11.40 -1.50 11.42
CA ASP A 6 -10.85 -0.94 12.67
C ASP A 6 -10.27 0.46 12.39
N SER A 7 -10.95 1.49 12.89
CA SER A 7 -10.76 2.89 12.50
C SER A 7 -9.68 3.62 13.31
N SER A 8 -9.00 2.91 14.21
CA SER A 8 -8.05 3.48 15.16
C SER A 8 -6.67 3.79 14.54
N GLY A 9 -6.22 3.03 13.53
CA GLY A 9 -4.98 3.29 12.77
C GLY A 9 -5.17 4.13 11.50
N ILE A 10 -6.37 4.12 10.91
CA ILE A 10 -6.70 4.71 9.60
C ILE A 10 -6.61 6.26 9.62
N ASN A 11 -6.88 6.90 10.75
CA ASN A 11 -6.81 8.36 10.88
C ASN A 11 -5.37 8.93 10.85
N SER A 12 -4.34 8.08 10.98
CA SER A 12 -2.93 8.50 10.93
C SER A 12 -2.28 8.36 9.54
N LEU A 13 -3.02 7.82 8.56
CA LEU A 13 -2.58 7.56 7.19
C LEU A 13 -3.56 8.07 6.11
N ALA A 14 -4.68 8.68 6.48
CA ALA A 14 -5.76 9.05 5.57
C ALA A 14 -5.28 9.98 4.45
N GLY A 15 -4.37 10.90 4.77
CA GLY A 15 -3.84 11.86 3.83
C GLY A 15 -2.93 11.24 2.77
N PHE A 16 -1.98 10.42 3.22
CA PHE A 16 -1.03 9.71 2.38
C PHE A 16 -1.71 8.60 1.55
N ALA A 17 -2.65 7.86 2.15
CA ALA A 17 -3.47 6.88 1.45
C ALA A 17 -4.25 7.51 0.28
N TYR A 18 -4.79 8.73 0.48
CA TYR A 18 -5.48 9.45 -0.59
C TYR A 18 -4.53 9.82 -1.76
N GLN A 19 -3.28 10.14 -1.48
CA GLN A 19 -2.29 10.39 -2.53
C GLN A 19 -1.94 9.14 -3.34
N ILE A 20 -1.79 8.00 -2.67
CA ILE A 20 -1.56 6.72 -3.36
C ILE A 20 -2.76 6.37 -4.25
N LYS A 21 -3.99 6.61 -3.76
CA LYS A 21 -5.20 6.46 -4.57
C LYS A 21 -5.18 7.38 -5.80
N ALA A 22 -4.78 8.64 -5.64
CA ALA A 22 -4.65 9.55 -6.77
C ALA A 22 -3.57 9.08 -7.76
N PHE A 23 -2.42 8.60 -7.27
CA PHE A 23 -1.40 7.99 -8.12
C PHE A 23 -1.95 6.79 -8.89
N ALA A 24 -2.65 5.87 -8.21
CA ALA A 24 -3.27 4.71 -8.84
C ALA A 24 -4.28 5.10 -9.93
N LEU A 25 -5.11 6.12 -9.67
CA LEU A 25 -6.03 6.65 -10.67
C LEU A 25 -5.30 7.09 -11.95
N TYR A 26 -4.23 7.86 -11.82
CA TYR A 26 -3.42 8.29 -12.97
C TYR A 26 -2.60 7.16 -13.60
N ALA A 27 -2.25 6.12 -12.85
CA ALA A 27 -1.53 4.96 -13.39
C ALA A 27 -2.40 4.22 -14.41
N PHE A 28 -3.71 4.10 -14.17
CA PHE A 28 -4.64 3.49 -15.13
C PHE A 28 -4.83 4.31 -16.41
N ASP A 29 -4.46 5.59 -16.39
CA ASP A 29 -4.44 6.48 -17.55
C ASP A 29 -3.11 6.44 -18.32
N LEU A 30 -2.11 5.64 -17.92
CA LEU A 30 -0.83 5.52 -18.64
C LEU A 30 -1.02 4.89 -20.03
N HIS A 31 -0.24 5.38 -21.00
CA HIS A 31 -0.11 4.83 -22.35
C HIS A 31 1.35 4.79 -22.78
N GLU A 32 1.64 4.17 -23.93
CA GLU A 32 3.00 4.02 -24.45
C GLU A 32 3.80 5.32 -24.40
N ASN A 33 5.06 5.21 -23.98
CA ASN A 33 5.98 6.33 -23.76
C ASN A 33 5.61 7.30 -22.62
N MET A 34 4.62 6.97 -21.79
CA MET A 34 4.35 7.70 -20.55
C MET A 34 5.01 7.05 -19.33
N SER A 35 5.25 7.88 -18.32
CA SER A 35 5.59 7.44 -16.98
C SER A 35 4.96 8.31 -15.90
N LEU A 36 4.59 7.68 -14.79
CA LEU A 36 4.11 8.34 -13.59
C LEU A 36 5.19 8.23 -12.50
N GLU A 37 5.46 9.34 -11.83
CA GLU A 37 6.43 9.42 -10.74
C GLU A 37 5.75 9.90 -9.47
N PHE A 38 6.08 9.27 -8.34
CA PHE A 38 5.69 9.71 -7.00
C PHE A 38 6.96 10.18 -6.28
N GLU A 39 7.02 11.46 -5.96
CA GLU A 39 8.21 12.08 -5.39
C GLU A 39 7.89 12.93 -4.16
N THR A 40 8.91 13.15 -3.33
CA THR A 40 8.94 14.21 -2.31
C THR A 40 9.55 15.46 -2.92
N ILE A 41 8.81 16.58 -2.92
CA ILE A 41 9.26 17.88 -3.43
C ILE A 41 10.37 18.48 -2.55
N GLU A 42 10.42 18.05 -1.28
CA GLU A 42 11.43 18.48 -0.32
C GLU A 42 12.52 17.41 -0.17
N ASP A 43 13.79 17.84 -0.16
CA ASP A 43 14.87 17.23 0.62
C ASP A 43 14.53 17.31 2.13
N VAL A 44 13.39 16.74 2.54
CA VAL A 44 13.13 16.55 3.96
C VAL A 44 14.20 15.58 4.42
N ASN A 45 14.85 15.87 5.54
CA ASN A 45 15.76 14.92 6.18
C ASN A 45 14.91 13.79 6.78
N LEU A 46 14.34 12.92 5.92
CA LEU A 46 13.49 11.79 6.25
C LEU A 46 14.35 10.69 6.88
N LYS A 47 14.86 10.89 8.08
CA LYS A 47 15.43 9.79 8.86
C LYS A 47 14.26 8.91 9.31
N SER A 48 14.14 7.73 8.72
CA SER A 48 13.17 6.66 9.06
C SER A 48 11.80 7.20 9.47
N ILE A 49 10.96 7.60 8.50
CA ILE A 49 9.55 7.91 8.80
C ILE A 49 8.94 6.63 9.36
N LYS A 50 8.50 6.67 10.62
CA LYS A 50 7.66 5.60 11.15
C LYS A 50 6.29 5.67 10.46
N PRO A 51 5.65 4.55 10.12
CA PRO A 51 4.37 4.54 9.39
C PRO A 51 3.32 5.51 9.96
N ASP A 52 3.24 5.65 11.28
CA ASP A 52 2.33 6.55 12.01
C ASP A 52 2.60 8.06 11.84
N GLN A 53 3.66 8.44 11.11
CA GLN A 53 4.08 9.84 10.94
C GLN A 53 4.06 10.32 9.49
N ILE A 54 3.76 9.44 8.53
CA ILE A 54 3.86 9.77 7.09
C ILE A 54 2.83 10.82 6.66
N ASP A 55 1.66 10.86 7.30
CA ASP A 55 0.62 11.87 7.03
C ASP A 55 1.07 13.30 7.37
N LYS A 56 2.01 13.47 8.31
CA LYS A 56 2.56 14.79 8.63
C LYS A 56 3.33 15.40 7.45
N PHE A 57 3.76 14.57 6.51
CA PHE A 57 4.49 14.97 5.31
C PHE A 57 3.63 14.93 4.04
N ASN A 58 2.31 14.66 4.16
CA ASN A 58 1.36 14.63 3.04
C ASN A 58 1.51 15.88 2.13
N SER A 59 1.75 17.05 2.72
CA SER A 59 1.87 18.28 1.95
C SER A 59 3.04 18.31 0.95
N ASN A 60 4.02 17.43 1.11
CA ASN A 60 5.34 17.50 0.49
C ASN A 60 5.51 16.52 -0.67
N PHE A 61 4.50 15.69 -0.94
CA PHE A 61 4.52 14.73 -2.03
C PHE A 61 3.85 15.31 -3.28
N MET A 62 4.33 14.90 -4.45
CA MET A 62 3.78 15.24 -5.75
C MET A 62 3.75 14.01 -6.65
N CYS A 63 2.70 13.92 -7.49
CA CYS A 63 2.69 12.99 -8.61
C CYS A 63 3.07 13.75 -9.89
N LYS A 64 4.01 13.23 -10.67
CA LYS A 64 4.34 13.76 -12.00
C LYS A 64 3.94 12.76 -13.07
N SER A 65 3.12 13.17 -14.03
CA SER A 65 2.88 12.36 -15.24
C SER A 65 3.70 12.96 -16.38
N ILE A 66 4.57 12.14 -16.96
CA ILE A 66 5.55 12.53 -17.97
C ILE A 66 5.20 11.79 -19.25
N ALA A 67 5.04 12.53 -20.34
CA ALA A 67 4.89 12.01 -21.69
C ALA A 67 5.82 12.75 -22.64
N GLN A 68 6.04 12.21 -23.85
CA GLN A 68 6.91 12.83 -24.85
C GLN A 68 6.54 14.29 -25.19
N THR A 69 5.27 14.67 -25.00
CA THR A 69 4.75 15.99 -25.38
C THR A 69 4.06 16.76 -24.24
N THR A 70 3.82 16.12 -23.10
CA THR A 70 3.06 16.71 -21.99
C THR A 70 3.58 16.25 -20.62
N ASN A 71 3.97 17.19 -19.78
CA ASN A 71 4.33 16.96 -18.37
C ASN A 71 3.31 17.63 -17.45
N LEU A 72 2.75 16.83 -16.55
CA LEU A 72 1.76 17.23 -15.56
C LEU A 72 2.37 17.19 -14.16
N ALA A 73 2.20 18.27 -13.41
CA ALA A 73 2.54 18.34 -12.00
C ALA A 73 1.26 18.29 -11.15
N ILE A 74 1.03 17.18 -10.45
CA ILE A 74 -0.22 16.93 -9.72
C ILE A 74 0.06 17.02 -8.22
N GLN A 75 -0.49 18.07 -7.60
CA GLN A 75 -0.45 18.29 -6.17
C GLN A 75 -1.76 17.81 -5.53
N VAL A 76 -1.69 16.72 -4.78
CA VAL A 76 -2.85 16.13 -4.11
C VAL A 76 -3.03 16.71 -2.70
N LYS A 77 -4.27 17.04 -2.31
CA LYS A 77 -4.63 17.46 -0.94
C LYS A 77 -5.93 16.80 -0.48
N HIS A 78 -5.83 16.04 0.61
CA HIS A 78 -6.98 15.47 1.32
C HIS A 78 -7.23 16.26 2.62
N THR A 79 -7.43 17.58 2.46
CA THR A 79 -7.71 18.53 3.54
C THR A 79 -8.25 19.83 2.96
N THR A 80 -8.73 20.74 3.81
CA THR A 80 -9.10 22.10 3.41
C THR A 80 -7.85 22.89 2.99
N VAL A 81 -7.92 23.52 1.81
CA VAL A 81 -6.87 24.38 1.27
C VAL A 81 -7.13 25.81 1.72
N ASP A 82 -6.52 26.18 2.85
CA ASP A 82 -6.49 27.55 3.34
C ASP A 82 -5.42 28.39 2.62
N ASP A 83 -5.37 29.70 2.94
CA ASP A 83 -4.45 30.65 2.29
C ASP A 83 -2.98 30.26 2.46
N SER A 84 -2.63 29.72 3.63
CA SER A 84 -1.28 29.22 3.93
C SER A 84 -0.92 28.02 3.06
N THR A 85 -1.85 27.08 2.90
CA THR A 85 -1.69 25.88 2.08
C THR A 85 -1.62 26.25 0.60
N ALA A 86 -2.50 27.14 0.12
CA ALA A 86 -2.48 27.67 -1.23
C ALA A 86 -1.13 28.35 -1.56
N GLN A 87 -0.64 29.20 -0.66
CA GLN A 87 0.66 29.85 -0.82
C GLN A 87 1.80 28.81 -0.89
N LYS A 88 1.80 27.78 -0.03
CA LYS A 88 2.79 26.69 -0.10
C LYS A 88 2.76 25.93 -1.43
N ILE A 89 1.57 25.64 -1.97
CA ILE A 89 1.40 24.97 -3.26
C ILE A 89 2.03 25.82 -4.38
N ILE A 90 1.73 27.11 -4.40
CA ILE A 90 2.29 28.06 -5.39
C ILE A 90 3.81 28.12 -5.27
N LEU A 91 4.36 28.19 -4.05
CA LEU A 91 5.81 28.20 -3.83
C LEU A 91 6.48 26.91 -4.35
N ASN A 92 5.83 25.75 -4.20
CA ASN A 92 6.35 24.48 -4.75
C ASN A 92 6.36 24.51 -6.28
N TRP A 93 5.29 24.99 -6.88
CA TRP A 93 5.20 25.11 -8.34
C TRP A 93 6.19 26.13 -8.91
N LEU A 94 6.48 27.22 -8.20
CA LEU A 94 7.51 28.18 -8.60
C LEU A 94 8.93 27.58 -8.61
N LEU A 95 9.23 26.66 -7.68
CA LEU A 95 10.50 25.91 -7.72
C LEU A 95 10.53 24.94 -8.89
N LEU A 96 9.40 24.31 -9.20
CA LEU A 96 9.30 23.36 -10.30
C LEU A 96 9.36 24.06 -11.68
N GLU A 97 8.69 25.20 -11.85
CA GLU A 97 8.72 26.00 -13.09
C GLU A 97 10.13 26.55 -13.37
N ASN A 98 10.94 26.78 -12.33
CA ASN A 98 12.34 27.19 -12.43
C ASN A 98 13.32 26.01 -12.60
N SER A 99 12.83 24.78 -12.67
CA SER A 99 13.66 23.60 -12.92
C SER A 99 13.82 23.33 -14.43
N GLU A 100 14.68 22.38 -14.79
CA GLU A 100 14.85 21.96 -16.19
C GLU A 100 13.63 21.20 -16.74
N HIS A 101 12.62 20.93 -15.91
CA HIS A 101 11.40 20.25 -16.32
C HIS A 101 10.41 21.22 -16.96
N ALA A 102 10.16 21.06 -18.26
CA ALA A 102 9.10 21.80 -18.94
C ALA A 102 7.72 21.26 -18.49
N ILE A 103 7.06 21.96 -17.55
CA ILE A 103 5.71 21.61 -17.09
C ILE A 103 4.67 22.24 -18.00
N ASN A 104 3.75 21.43 -18.51
CA ASN A 104 2.66 21.89 -19.37
C ASN A 104 1.42 22.26 -18.56
N GLN A 105 1.21 21.63 -17.41
CA GLN A 105 0.01 21.83 -16.61
C GLN A 105 0.22 21.49 -15.14
N TYR A 106 -0.34 22.34 -14.27
CA TYR A 106 -0.31 22.21 -12.82
C TYR A 106 -1.70 21.85 -12.31
N VAL A 107 -1.86 20.71 -11.66
CA VAL A 107 -3.15 20.22 -11.18
C VAL A 107 -3.18 20.25 -9.66
N LEU A 108 -4.13 20.98 -9.09
CA LEU A 108 -4.52 20.80 -7.69
C LEU A 108 -5.64 19.76 -7.63
N PHE A 109 -5.33 18.59 -7.06
CA PHE A 109 -6.27 17.48 -6.91
C PHE A 109 -6.79 17.42 -5.47
N THR A 110 -8.10 17.56 -5.27
CA THR A 110 -8.72 17.57 -3.95
C THR A 110 -9.93 16.66 -3.85
N ASP A 111 -10.30 16.31 -2.62
CA ASP A 111 -11.58 15.66 -2.32
C ASP A 111 -12.70 16.70 -2.12
N LYS A 112 -13.85 16.44 -2.72
CA LYS A 112 -15.04 17.29 -2.69
C LYS A 112 -15.59 17.48 -1.28
N ILE A 113 -15.33 16.54 -0.36
CA ILE A 113 -15.75 16.64 1.04
C ILE A 113 -15.19 17.90 1.74
N TYR A 114 -14.01 18.38 1.31
CA TYR A 114 -13.38 19.57 1.90
C TYR A 114 -13.86 20.90 1.32
N GLN A 115 -14.73 20.86 0.29
CA GLN A 115 -15.34 22.05 -0.31
C GLN A 115 -14.32 23.12 -0.73
N ASN A 116 -13.17 22.66 -1.21
CA ASN A 116 -12.08 23.54 -1.62
C ASN A 116 -12.48 24.39 -2.83
N SER A 117 -11.98 25.62 -2.86
CA SER A 117 -12.16 26.55 -3.97
C SER A 117 -11.04 26.39 -5.00
N GLU A 118 -11.38 26.57 -6.27
CA GLU A 118 -10.39 26.67 -7.35
C GLU A 118 -9.49 27.92 -7.21
N ALA A 119 -9.95 28.95 -6.50
CA ALA A 119 -9.26 30.24 -6.37
C ALA A 119 -8.13 30.20 -5.33
N ILE A 120 -6.99 29.61 -5.72
CA ILE A 120 -5.78 29.51 -4.87
C ILE A 120 -4.82 30.70 -5.03
N PHE A 121 -4.91 31.46 -6.12
CA PHE A 121 -4.08 32.65 -6.36
C PHE A 121 -4.71 33.89 -5.71
N LYS A 122 -4.54 34.02 -4.39
CA LYS A 122 -5.17 35.10 -3.62
C LYS A 122 -4.36 36.40 -3.54
N LYS A 123 -3.08 36.33 -3.86
CA LYS A 123 -2.15 37.48 -3.90
C LYS A 123 -1.73 37.70 -5.35
N ASP A 124 -1.46 38.94 -5.73
CA ASP A 124 -0.73 39.19 -6.98
C ASP A 124 0.76 38.86 -6.83
N ALA A 125 1.47 38.83 -7.96
CA ALA A 125 2.89 38.49 -7.99
C ALA A 125 3.74 39.46 -7.16
N ASN A 126 3.43 40.77 -7.17
CA ASN A 126 4.18 41.78 -6.43
C ASN A 126 4.11 41.52 -4.92
N LEU A 127 2.89 41.39 -4.38
CA LEU A 127 2.67 41.16 -2.96
C LEU A 127 3.33 39.87 -2.48
N LEU A 128 3.22 38.80 -3.26
CA LEU A 128 3.85 37.52 -2.91
C LEU A 128 5.38 37.63 -2.96
N PHE A 129 5.95 38.30 -3.95
CA PHE A 129 7.40 38.48 -4.08
C PHE A 129 7.99 39.32 -2.94
N GLU A 130 7.29 40.38 -2.51
CA GLU A 130 7.67 41.19 -1.35
C GLU A 130 7.70 40.36 -0.07
N GLU A 131 6.67 39.55 0.19
CA GLU A 131 6.64 38.64 1.35
C GLU A 131 7.79 37.63 1.33
N ILE A 132 8.04 37.00 0.17
CA ILE A 132 9.15 36.07 -0.02
C ILE A 132 10.47 36.76 0.27
N SER A 133 10.67 37.95 -0.30
CA SER A 133 11.89 38.76 -0.14
C SER A 133 12.11 39.19 1.30
N ALA A 134 11.06 39.54 2.03
CA ALA A 134 11.10 39.92 3.45
C ALA A 134 11.28 38.72 4.40
N SER A 135 11.05 37.49 3.93
CA SER A 135 11.10 36.29 4.78
C SER A 135 12.46 36.10 5.47
N LYS A 136 12.38 35.77 6.76
CA LYS A 136 13.50 35.43 7.66
C LYS A 136 13.45 33.97 8.10
N SER A 137 12.69 33.13 7.39
CA SER A 137 12.61 31.69 7.65
C SER A 137 13.97 31.01 7.49
N ARG A 138 14.10 29.83 8.09
CA ARG A 138 15.30 29.00 7.96
C ARG A 138 15.58 28.68 6.48
N SER A 139 16.84 28.43 6.13
CA SER A 139 17.28 28.21 4.75
C SER A 139 16.65 26.98 4.08
N ASP A 140 16.22 26.00 4.87
CA ASP A 140 15.56 24.78 4.42
C ASP A 140 14.07 24.99 4.09
N ALA A 141 13.46 26.09 4.53
CA ALA A 141 12.07 26.40 4.29
C ALA A 141 11.80 26.72 2.81
N ILE A 142 10.65 26.27 2.29
CA ILE A 142 10.23 26.48 0.91
C ILE A 142 10.28 27.96 0.46
N ILE A 143 9.80 28.87 1.31
CA ILE A 143 9.83 30.31 1.03
C ILE A 143 11.26 30.83 0.88
N SER A 144 12.21 30.30 1.65
CA SER A 144 13.63 30.65 1.55
C SER A 144 14.27 30.08 0.29
N LYS A 145 13.87 28.87 -0.12
CA LYS A 145 14.30 28.26 -1.39
C LYS A 145 13.84 29.09 -2.58
N VAL A 146 12.57 29.50 -2.61
CA VAL A 146 12.02 30.39 -3.66
C VAL A 146 12.70 31.75 -3.63
N LYS A 147 12.90 32.34 -2.44
CA LYS A 147 13.66 33.60 -2.28
C LYS A 147 15.05 33.52 -2.90
N ASN A 148 15.76 32.41 -2.67
CA ASN A 148 17.09 32.20 -3.25
C ASN A 148 17.03 31.99 -4.76
N ALA A 149 16.04 31.22 -5.24
CA ALA A 149 15.84 30.98 -6.66
C ALA A 149 15.60 32.29 -7.42
N TYR A 150 14.75 33.19 -6.93
CA TYR A 150 14.37 34.42 -7.65
C TYR A 150 15.01 35.71 -7.10
N LYS A 151 16.12 35.60 -6.35
CA LYS A 151 16.71 36.73 -5.62
C LYS A 151 17.01 37.93 -6.53
N GLY A 152 16.27 39.04 -6.33
CA GLY A 152 16.45 40.27 -7.10
C GLY A 152 15.97 40.19 -8.56
N ARG A 153 15.26 39.11 -8.93
CA ARG A 153 14.79 38.82 -10.29
C ARG A 153 13.26 38.78 -10.31
N PHE A 154 12.64 39.94 -10.10
CA PHE A 154 11.18 40.05 -10.06
C PHE A 154 10.54 39.65 -11.40
N ASP A 155 11.09 40.12 -12.53
CA ASP A 155 10.52 39.83 -13.85
C ASP A 155 10.47 38.32 -14.13
N ASP A 156 11.54 37.59 -13.78
CA ASP A 156 11.58 36.11 -13.90
C ASP A 156 10.52 35.44 -13.00
N PHE A 157 10.35 35.96 -11.78
CA PHE A 157 9.34 35.46 -10.83
C PHE A 157 7.92 35.70 -11.33
N GLU A 158 7.63 36.90 -11.82
CA GLU A 158 6.32 37.27 -12.34
C GLU A 158 5.97 36.44 -13.57
N ALA A 159 6.91 36.25 -14.49
CA ALA A 159 6.73 35.40 -15.65
C ALA A 159 6.42 33.95 -15.25
N ALA A 160 7.16 33.38 -14.29
CA ALA A 160 6.89 32.04 -13.78
C ALA A 160 5.53 31.94 -13.08
N TYR A 161 5.18 32.93 -12.25
CA TYR A 161 3.90 32.99 -11.55
C TYR A 161 2.72 33.03 -12.52
N GLN A 162 2.78 33.90 -13.53
CA GLN A 162 1.76 34.01 -14.58
C GLN A 162 1.70 32.74 -15.43
N SER A 163 2.84 32.15 -15.78
CA SER A 163 2.90 30.85 -16.47
C SER A 163 2.15 29.78 -15.70
N ILE A 164 2.43 29.62 -14.39
CA ILE A 164 1.73 28.67 -13.52
C ILE A 164 0.22 28.95 -13.49
N GLN A 165 -0.19 30.23 -13.36
CA GLN A 165 -1.62 30.61 -13.40
C GLN A 165 -2.30 30.18 -14.70
N THR A 166 -1.65 30.36 -15.86
CA THR A 166 -2.22 29.96 -17.15
C THR A 166 -2.29 28.45 -17.34
N LYS A 167 -1.38 27.71 -16.72
CA LYS A 167 -1.27 26.25 -16.78
C LYS A 167 -2.05 25.53 -15.67
N TYR A 168 -2.72 26.27 -14.79
CA TYR A 168 -3.37 25.71 -13.60
C TYR A 168 -4.72 25.06 -13.93
N GLN A 169 -4.96 23.89 -13.33
CA GLN A 169 -6.25 23.21 -13.31
C GLN A 169 -6.60 22.78 -11.89
N PHE A 170 -7.87 22.99 -11.53
CA PHE A 170 -8.46 22.45 -10.32
C PHE A 170 -9.23 21.15 -10.63
N LYS A 171 -8.93 20.07 -9.93
CA LYS A 171 -9.62 18.77 -10.06
C LYS A 171 -10.17 18.36 -8.69
N ASN A 172 -11.48 18.41 -8.56
CA ASN A 172 -12.18 18.08 -7.32
C ASN A 172 -12.98 16.79 -7.49
N ILE A 173 -12.57 15.72 -6.83
CA ILE A 173 -13.14 14.39 -6.98
C ILE A 173 -14.12 14.08 -5.84
N GLU A 174 -15.29 13.56 -6.20
CA GLU A 174 -16.34 13.20 -5.24
C GLU A 174 -16.09 11.85 -4.57
N ASP A 175 -15.78 10.83 -5.38
CA ASP A 175 -15.45 9.49 -4.89
C ASP A 175 -14.25 8.97 -5.68
N ILE A 176 -13.09 8.98 -5.02
CA ILE A 176 -11.83 8.52 -5.62
C ILE A 176 -11.84 7.00 -5.83
N ASP A 177 -12.49 6.24 -4.96
CA ASP A 177 -12.55 4.78 -5.07
C ASP A 177 -13.42 4.38 -6.26
N LEU A 178 -14.55 5.07 -6.48
CA LEU A 178 -15.36 4.90 -7.68
C LEU A 178 -14.59 5.30 -8.94
N SER A 179 -13.86 6.41 -8.91
CA SER A 179 -13.06 6.88 -10.05
C SER A 179 -11.98 5.87 -10.43
N ILE A 180 -11.26 5.31 -9.44
CA ILE A 180 -10.27 4.24 -9.66
C ILE A 180 -10.94 2.99 -10.22
N GLN A 181 -12.09 2.58 -9.68
CA GLN A 181 -12.82 1.41 -10.18
C GLN A 181 -13.22 1.58 -11.65
N GLN A 182 -13.63 2.79 -12.05
CA GLN A 182 -13.97 3.09 -13.43
C GLN A 182 -12.74 3.01 -14.34
N ALA A 183 -11.63 3.62 -13.95
CA ALA A 183 -10.38 3.60 -14.70
C ALA A 183 -9.81 2.17 -14.84
N ALA A 184 -9.86 1.38 -13.77
CA ALA A 184 -9.37 -0.01 -13.76
C ALA A 184 -10.26 -1.01 -14.50
N SER A 185 -11.50 -0.62 -14.84
CA SER A 185 -12.57 -1.52 -15.31
C SER A 185 -12.16 -2.36 -16.52
N ILE A 186 -11.53 -1.73 -17.52
CA ILE A 186 -11.08 -2.39 -18.75
C ILE A 186 -9.85 -3.25 -18.48
N HIS A 187 -8.85 -2.69 -17.79
CA HIS A 187 -7.58 -3.35 -17.47
C HIS A 187 -7.79 -4.68 -16.74
N PHE A 188 -8.69 -4.70 -15.75
CA PHE A 188 -9.00 -5.91 -14.97
C PHE A 188 -10.28 -6.64 -15.38
N ARG A 189 -10.90 -6.23 -16.50
CA ARG A 189 -12.05 -6.89 -17.14
C ARG A 189 -13.25 -7.04 -16.19
N LYS A 190 -13.68 -5.94 -15.55
CA LYS A 190 -14.77 -5.90 -14.56
C LYS A 190 -16.03 -6.64 -15.00
N SER A 191 -16.43 -6.47 -16.25
CA SER A 191 -17.65 -7.09 -16.81
C SER A 191 -17.56 -8.61 -16.91
N ALA A 192 -16.37 -9.21 -16.94
CA ALA A 192 -16.20 -10.65 -17.04
C ALA A 192 -16.42 -11.35 -15.68
N ASN A 193 -15.87 -10.79 -14.61
CA ASN A 193 -16.07 -11.29 -13.25
C ASN A 193 -15.84 -10.15 -12.24
N PRO A 194 -16.91 -9.57 -11.65
CA PRO A 194 -16.79 -8.46 -10.71
C PRO A 194 -15.98 -8.81 -9.45
N ILE A 195 -16.06 -10.04 -8.95
CA ILE A 195 -15.37 -10.47 -7.73
C ILE A 195 -13.87 -10.51 -7.97
N VAL A 196 -13.46 -11.20 -9.04
CA VAL A 196 -12.04 -11.26 -9.46
C VAL A 196 -11.52 -9.86 -9.80
N PHE A 197 -12.34 -8.99 -10.39
CA PHE A 197 -11.99 -7.59 -10.62
C PHE A 197 -11.63 -6.86 -9.32
N TYR A 198 -12.45 -6.96 -8.28
CA TYR A 198 -12.16 -6.30 -7.00
C TYR A 198 -10.89 -6.86 -6.34
N GLN A 199 -10.65 -8.17 -6.44
CA GLN A 199 -9.42 -8.79 -5.94
C GLN A 199 -8.17 -8.33 -6.69
N ARG A 200 -8.26 -8.18 -8.02
CA ARG A 200 -7.17 -7.63 -8.84
C ARG A 200 -6.89 -6.16 -8.53
N LEU A 201 -7.95 -5.36 -8.39
CA LEU A 201 -7.82 -3.95 -8.03
C LEU A 201 -7.18 -3.78 -6.65
N GLU A 202 -7.59 -4.59 -5.67
CA GLU A 202 -6.96 -4.62 -4.35
C GLU A 202 -5.47 -4.99 -4.45
N GLY A 203 -5.14 -6.03 -5.21
CA GLY A 203 -3.76 -6.45 -5.44
C GLY A 203 -2.89 -5.34 -6.06
N PHE A 204 -3.45 -4.58 -7.00
CA PHE A 204 -2.78 -3.44 -7.61
C PHE A 204 -2.50 -2.33 -6.61
N LEU A 205 -3.52 -1.92 -5.84
CA LEU A 205 -3.37 -0.88 -4.82
C LEU A 205 -2.36 -1.28 -3.74
N GLN A 206 -2.37 -2.55 -3.32
CA GLN A 206 -1.39 -3.10 -2.38
C GLN A 206 0.04 -3.03 -2.93
N HIS A 207 0.25 -3.48 -4.17
CA HIS A 207 1.57 -3.44 -4.80
C HIS A 207 2.10 -2.00 -4.97
N VAL A 208 1.28 -1.10 -5.49
CA VAL A 208 1.65 0.32 -5.66
C VAL A 208 1.97 0.98 -4.31
N THR A 209 1.14 0.74 -3.29
CA THR A 209 1.39 1.23 -1.93
C THR A 209 2.74 0.75 -1.43
N TYR A 210 3.04 -0.54 -1.63
CA TYR A 210 4.29 -1.13 -1.19
C TYR A 210 5.51 -0.49 -1.87
N GLU A 211 5.50 -0.39 -3.20
CA GLU A 211 6.62 0.16 -3.95
C GLU A 211 6.86 1.64 -3.63
N ILE A 212 5.80 2.43 -3.46
CA ILE A 212 5.90 3.83 -3.02
C ILE A 212 6.53 3.92 -1.62
N LEU A 213 6.06 3.13 -0.65
CA LEU A 213 6.65 3.11 0.70
C LEU A 213 8.13 2.68 0.66
N GLY A 214 8.47 1.71 -0.20
CA GLY A 214 9.83 1.28 -0.44
C GLY A 214 10.72 2.39 -0.99
N ALA A 215 10.23 3.15 -1.97
CA ALA A 215 10.92 4.28 -2.57
C ALA A 215 11.15 5.42 -1.57
N ILE A 216 10.12 5.76 -0.77
CA ILE A 216 10.20 6.76 0.31
C ILE A 216 11.28 6.37 1.33
N ASN A 217 11.30 5.10 1.76
CA ASN A 217 12.32 4.61 2.70
C ASN A 217 13.74 4.69 2.12
N LYS A 218 13.88 4.50 0.80
CA LYS A 218 15.15 4.64 0.07
C LYS A 218 15.48 6.09 -0.30
N LYS A 219 14.58 7.05 -0.06
CA LYS A 219 14.70 8.46 -0.47
C LYS A 219 14.91 8.65 -1.97
N ILE A 220 14.23 7.85 -2.77
CA ILE A 220 14.22 7.97 -4.23
C ILE A 220 12.78 8.13 -4.71
N PRO A 221 12.54 8.77 -5.87
CA PRO A 221 11.24 8.75 -6.50
C PRO A 221 10.81 7.32 -6.85
N TYR A 222 9.53 7.01 -6.68
CA TYR A 222 8.95 5.83 -7.30
C TYR A 222 8.55 6.18 -8.73
N LYS A 223 8.91 5.34 -9.70
CA LYS A 223 8.60 5.55 -11.12
C LYS A 223 7.92 4.32 -11.70
N MET A 224 6.77 4.54 -12.33
CA MET A 224 6.02 3.54 -13.09
C MET A 224 5.90 4.02 -14.53
N ASN A 225 6.62 3.40 -15.45
CA ASN A 225 6.39 3.60 -16.89
C ASN A 225 5.26 2.67 -17.39
N PHE A 226 4.79 2.91 -18.61
CA PHE A 226 3.71 2.11 -19.19
C PHE A 226 4.04 0.61 -19.27
N GLU A 227 5.26 0.23 -19.65
CA GLU A 227 5.68 -1.18 -19.72
C GLU A 227 5.57 -1.87 -18.36
N HIS A 228 6.06 -1.21 -17.30
CA HIS A 228 5.96 -1.71 -15.93
C HIS A 228 4.48 -1.79 -15.48
N PHE A 229 3.68 -0.77 -15.79
CA PHE A 229 2.25 -0.78 -15.49
C PHE A 229 1.52 -1.98 -16.12
N ILE A 230 1.73 -2.22 -17.42
CA ILE A 230 1.10 -3.34 -18.13
C ILE A 230 1.59 -4.69 -17.59
N ALA A 231 2.90 -4.85 -17.37
CA ALA A 231 3.45 -6.06 -16.79
C ALA A 231 2.84 -6.37 -15.41
N LEU A 232 2.65 -5.35 -14.57
CA LEU A 232 2.00 -5.49 -13.27
C LEU A 232 0.52 -5.88 -13.40
N VAL A 233 -0.21 -5.27 -14.33
CA VAL A 233 -1.61 -5.64 -14.61
C VAL A 233 -1.72 -7.09 -15.06
N GLU A 234 -0.80 -7.57 -15.89
CA GLU A 234 -0.74 -8.96 -16.34
C GLU A 234 -0.40 -9.93 -15.21
N GLU A 235 0.64 -9.61 -14.40
CA GLU A 235 1.03 -10.41 -13.24
C GLU A 235 -0.14 -10.59 -12.27
N ILE A 236 -0.79 -9.49 -11.88
CA ILE A 236 -1.96 -9.51 -11.00
C ILE A 236 -3.10 -10.31 -11.63
N SER A 237 -3.32 -10.15 -12.93
CA SER A 237 -4.37 -10.90 -13.64
C SER A 237 -4.12 -12.40 -13.67
N ASN A 238 -2.86 -12.83 -13.61
CA ASN A 238 -2.48 -14.24 -13.52
C ASN A 238 -2.60 -14.78 -12.09
N CYS A 239 -2.30 -13.96 -11.08
CA CYS A 239 -2.45 -14.34 -9.66
C CYS A 239 -3.92 -14.47 -9.21
N PHE A 240 -4.83 -13.75 -9.85
CA PHE A 240 -6.26 -13.77 -9.56
C PHE A 240 -7.06 -14.10 -10.82
N THR A 241 -7.61 -15.31 -10.87
CA THR A 241 -8.53 -15.74 -11.92
C THR A 241 -9.79 -16.34 -11.29
N ALA A 242 -10.75 -16.71 -12.13
CA ALA A 242 -11.89 -17.49 -11.66
C ALA A 242 -11.46 -18.83 -11.03
N GLU A 243 -10.27 -19.36 -11.36
CA GLU A 243 -9.74 -20.66 -10.93
C GLU A 243 -8.53 -20.59 -9.97
N LEU A 244 -7.93 -19.41 -9.78
CA LEU A 244 -6.73 -19.24 -8.96
C LEU A 244 -6.84 -18.00 -8.07
N THR A 245 -6.43 -18.11 -6.80
CA THR A 245 -6.27 -16.97 -5.89
C THR A 245 -4.94 -17.13 -5.16
N ALA A 246 -3.86 -16.64 -5.75
CA ALA A 246 -2.52 -16.72 -5.19
C ALA A 246 -1.87 -15.33 -5.14
N PRO A 247 -2.25 -14.47 -4.16
CA PRO A 247 -1.60 -13.17 -3.98
C PRO A 247 -0.08 -13.30 -3.80
N SER A 248 0.68 -12.25 -4.09
CA SER A 248 2.11 -12.22 -3.79
C SER A 248 2.35 -12.35 -2.29
N TYR A 249 2.93 -13.47 -1.84
CA TYR A 249 3.32 -13.66 -0.43
C TYR A 249 4.37 -12.63 0.01
N ALA A 250 5.28 -12.25 -0.90
CA ALA A 250 6.33 -11.28 -0.60
C ALA A 250 5.74 -9.90 -0.30
N ASP A 251 4.73 -9.47 -1.06
CA ASP A 251 4.05 -8.19 -0.83
C ASP A 251 3.16 -8.26 0.40
N PHE A 252 2.40 -9.36 0.54
CA PHE A 252 1.55 -9.60 1.70
C PHE A 252 2.34 -9.51 3.02
N LYS A 253 3.48 -10.19 3.12
CA LYS A 253 4.30 -10.23 4.33
C LYS A 253 4.82 -8.84 4.74
N LYS A 254 5.06 -7.95 3.77
CA LYS A 254 5.60 -6.62 4.03
C LYS A 254 4.51 -5.63 4.45
N ILE A 255 3.30 -5.78 3.90
CA ILE A 255 2.13 -4.96 4.27
C ILE A 255 1.52 -5.42 5.60
N ASN A 256 1.68 -6.70 5.95
CA ASN A 256 1.18 -7.30 7.19
C ASN A 256 2.34 -7.74 8.09
N PRO A 257 3.15 -6.79 8.62
CA PRO A 257 4.25 -7.13 9.52
C PRO A 257 3.70 -7.71 10.83
N ILE A 258 4.34 -8.76 11.32
CA ILE A 258 4.00 -9.37 12.62
C ILE A 258 4.76 -8.64 13.73
N ASP A 259 4.01 -8.01 14.64
CA ASP A 259 4.52 -7.53 15.91
C ASP A 259 4.18 -8.53 17.02
N LEU A 260 5.21 -9.13 17.64
CA LEU A 260 5.00 -10.12 18.71
C LEU A 260 4.66 -9.47 20.05
N ASP A 261 4.93 -8.17 20.20
CA ASP A 261 4.58 -7.41 21.40
C ASP A 261 3.09 -7.01 21.41
N GLU A 262 2.40 -7.17 20.28
CA GLU A 262 0.97 -6.93 20.19
C GLU A 262 0.20 -7.98 21.01
N SER A 263 -0.57 -7.52 22.00
CA SER A 263 -1.32 -8.37 22.92
C SER A 263 -2.11 -9.47 22.21
N ARG A 264 -2.86 -9.10 21.15
CA ARG A 264 -3.66 -10.04 20.33
C ARG A 264 -2.84 -11.18 19.73
N ILE A 265 -1.60 -10.93 19.33
CA ILE A 265 -0.70 -11.94 18.75
C ILE A 265 -0.06 -12.75 19.87
N SER A 266 0.45 -12.08 20.90
CA SER A 266 1.15 -12.71 22.03
C SER A 266 0.30 -13.69 22.85
N THR A 267 -1.03 -13.54 22.81
CA THR A 267 -1.99 -14.42 23.49
C THR A 267 -2.72 -15.36 22.53
N SER A 268 -2.42 -15.33 21.23
CA SER A 268 -3.07 -16.22 20.25
C SER A 268 -2.63 -17.68 20.44
N ARG A 269 -3.55 -18.64 20.28
CA ARG A 269 -3.21 -20.07 20.36
C ARG A 269 -2.15 -20.46 19.33
N GLU A 270 -2.20 -19.87 18.15
CA GLU A 270 -1.18 -20.12 17.11
C GLU A 270 0.23 -19.76 17.58
N PHE A 271 0.38 -18.62 18.29
CA PHE A 271 1.65 -18.21 18.85
C PHE A 271 2.11 -19.13 19.98
N VAL A 272 1.21 -19.54 20.87
CA VAL A 272 1.50 -20.47 21.97
C VAL A 272 1.98 -21.81 21.43
N GLN A 273 1.24 -22.38 20.47
CA GLN A 273 1.59 -23.64 19.81
C GLN A 273 2.93 -23.55 19.05
N LEU A 274 3.23 -22.40 18.42
CA LEU A 274 4.53 -22.18 17.78
C LEU A 274 5.69 -22.01 18.79
N LYS A 275 5.42 -21.46 19.97
CA LYS A 275 6.41 -21.39 21.06
C LYS A 275 6.75 -22.77 21.61
N ALA A 276 5.77 -23.65 21.75
CA ALA A 276 5.98 -25.03 22.20
C ALA A 276 6.93 -25.83 21.29
N CYS A 277 7.01 -25.45 20.01
CA CYS A 277 7.99 -25.97 19.05
C CYS A 277 9.44 -25.51 19.29
N ASN A 278 9.73 -24.74 20.34
CA ASN A 278 11.06 -24.19 20.66
C ASN A 278 11.69 -23.39 19.50
N LEU A 279 10.87 -22.67 18.75
CA LEU A 279 11.31 -21.87 17.60
C LEU A 279 11.85 -20.51 18.04
N SER A 280 12.85 -20.00 17.33
CA SER A 280 13.29 -18.60 17.49
C SER A 280 12.21 -17.62 17.03
N GLU A 281 12.15 -16.41 17.63
CA GLU A 281 11.16 -15.39 17.28
C GLU A 281 11.07 -15.06 15.77
N PRO A 282 12.18 -14.92 15.01
CA PRO A 282 12.08 -14.67 13.56
C PRO A 282 11.38 -15.79 12.79
N VAL A 283 11.54 -17.03 13.27
CA VAL A 283 10.88 -18.20 12.68
C VAL A 283 9.40 -18.21 13.06
N ILE A 284 9.05 -17.90 14.31
CA ILE A 284 7.65 -17.75 14.74
C ILE A 284 6.96 -16.68 13.90
N LYS A 285 7.55 -15.49 13.76
CA LYS A 285 7.01 -14.42 12.90
C LYS A 285 6.74 -14.91 11.48
N ARG A 286 7.67 -15.66 10.90
CA ARG A 286 7.51 -16.22 9.55
C ARG A 286 6.32 -17.20 9.47
N HIS A 287 6.15 -18.07 10.47
CA HIS A 287 5.03 -19.02 10.51
C HIS A 287 3.69 -18.32 10.71
N LEU A 288 3.61 -17.33 11.60
CA LEU A 288 2.42 -16.49 11.75
C LEU A 288 2.08 -15.75 10.46
N SER A 289 3.08 -15.23 9.73
CA SER A 289 2.85 -14.65 8.40
C SER A 289 2.28 -15.65 7.40
N TYR A 290 2.65 -16.95 7.45
CA TYR A 290 2.01 -17.97 6.62
C TYR A 290 0.54 -18.15 7.01
N GLY A 291 0.23 -18.24 8.30
CA GLY A 291 -1.15 -18.36 8.79
C GLY A 291 -2.05 -17.20 8.36
N LEU A 292 -1.58 -15.96 8.53
CA LEU A 292 -2.30 -14.77 8.05
C LEU A 292 -2.49 -14.77 6.53
N TYR A 293 -1.45 -15.14 5.79
CA TYR A 293 -1.50 -15.21 4.32
C TYR A 293 -2.52 -16.25 3.84
N TYR A 294 -2.54 -17.43 4.45
CA TYR A 294 -3.54 -18.45 4.18
C TYR A 294 -4.95 -17.95 4.51
N HIS A 295 -5.15 -17.37 5.69
CA HIS A 295 -6.46 -16.86 6.11
C HIS A 295 -7.02 -15.82 5.12
N ALA A 296 -6.20 -14.85 4.73
CA ALA A 296 -6.59 -13.85 3.73
C ALA A 296 -6.92 -14.49 2.37
N THR A 297 -6.17 -15.52 1.97
CA THR A 297 -6.41 -16.26 0.73
C THR A 297 -7.70 -17.10 0.79
N ALA A 298 -7.97 -17.73 1.93
CA ALA A 298 -9.18 -18.52 2.16
C ALA A 298 -10.44 -17.66 2.07
N ILE A 299 -10.42 -16.44 2.65
CA ILE A 299 -11.53 -15.48 2.50
C ILE A 299 -11.80 -15.19 1.02
N LYS A 300 -10.74 -14.92 0.24
CA LYS A 300 -10.86 -14.66 -1.20
C LYS A 300 -11.38 -15.87 -2.00
N TYR A 301 -11.08 -17.10 -1.56
CA TYR A 301 -11.71 -18.29 -2.13
C TYR A 301 -13.20 -18.35 -1.81
N LEU A 302 -13.60 -18.06 -0.58
CA LEU A 302 -15.00 -18.05 -0.17
C LEU A 302 -15.81 -16.99 -0.94
N GLU A 303 -15.24 -15.79 -1.12
CA GLU A 303 -15.83 -14.74 -1.97
C GLU A 303 -16.06 -15.21 -3.41
N ASN A 304 -15.17 -16.04 -3.95
CA ASN A 304 -15.30 -16.65 -5.27
C ASN A 304 -16.12 -17.96 -5.27
N ASN A 305 -16.93 -18.22 -4.23
CA ASN A 305 -17.72 -19.45 -4.07
C ASN A 305 -16.89 -20.75 -4.13
N ARG A 306 -15.62 -20.71 -3.72
CA ARG A 306 -14.71 -21.86 -3.68
C ARG A 306 -14.54 -22.47 -2.30
N MET A 307 -15.65 -22.69 -1.62
CA MET A 307 -15.69 -23.34 -0.31
C MET A 307 -14.98 -24.70 -0.34
N LYS A 308 -15.27 -25.54 -1.34
CA LYS A 308 -14.63 -26.87 -1.50
C LYS A 308 -13.10 -26.81 -1.56
N LYS A 309 -12.53 -25.82 -2.25
CA LYS A 309 -11.07 -25.65 -2.32
C LYS A 309 -10.47 -25.40 -0.93
N VAL A 310 -11.15 -24.61 -0.09
CA VAL A 310 -10.74 -24.37 1.30
C VAL A 310 -10.88 -25.64 2.12
N GLU A 311 -12.01 -26.34 2.01
CA GLU A 311 -12.27 -27.62 2.68
C GLU A 311 -11.21 -28.67 2.33
N ASP A 312 -10.92 -28.87 1.04
CA ASP A 312 -9.94 -29.83 0.53
C ASP A 312 -8.51 -29.48 1.00
N ILE A 313 -8.15 -28.18 1.07
CA ILE A 313 -6.85 -27.78 1.64
C ILE A 313 -6.78 -28.13 3.13
N LEU A 314 -7.82 -27.81 3.90
CA LEU A 314 -7.85 -28.04 5.34
C LEU A 314 -7.91 -29.53 5.69
N GLU A 315 -8.72 -30.31 4.98
CA GLU A 315 -8.81 -31.77 5.13
C GLU A 315 -7.45 -32.42 4.92
N THR A 316 -6.82 -32.20 3.76
CA THR A 316 -5.49 -32.77 3.47
C THR A 316 -4.43 -32.28 4.47
N THR A 317 -4.55 -31.05 4.99
CA THR A 317 -3.64 -30.55 6.03
C THR A 317 -3.82 -31.29 7.36
N PHE A 318 -5.07 -31.55 7.75
CA PHE A 318 -5.42 -32.28 8.96
C PHE A 318 -4.96 -33.75 8.88
N GLU A 319 -5.28 -34.44 7.78
CA GLU A 319 -4.83 -35.82 7.53
C GLU A 319 -3.29 -35.91 7.55
N ASN A 320 -2.60 -34.95 6.93
CA ASN A 320 -1.14 -34.87 6.97
C ASN A 320 -0.60 -34.74 8.40
N PHE A 321 -1.29 -34.00 9.27
CA PHE A 321 -0.94 -33.88 10.68
C PHE A 321 -1.15 -35.19 11.43
N GLU A 322 -2.30 -35.85 11.25
CA GLU A 322 -2.59 -37.14 11.89
C GLU A 322 -1.56 -38.21 11.51
N ASP A 323 -1.25 -38.33 10.22
CA ASP A 323 -0.24 -39.25 9.73
C ASP A 323 1.15 -38.91 10.30
N ALA A 324 1.53 -37.63 10.31
CA ALA A 324 2.82 -37.19 10.83
C ALA A 324 2.95 -37.52 12.32
N LYS A 325 1.89 -37.28 13.10
CA LYS A 325 1.83 -37.62 14.53
C LYS A 325 2.00 -39.12 14.74
N LEU A 326 1.24 -39.94 14.01
CA LEU A 326 1.31 -41.40 14.09
C LEU A 326 2.71 -41.93 13.73
N ASP A 327 3.29 -41.45 12.64
CA ASP A 327 4.63 -41.84 12.18
C ASP A 327 5.70 -41.51 13.23
N LEU A 328 5.62 -40.33 13.84
CA LEU A 328 6.58 -39.88 14.86
C LEU A 328 6.42 -40.65 16.18
N GLN A 329 5.18 -40.98 16.57
CA GLN A 329 4.89 -41.81 17.74
C GLN A 329 5.46 -43.21 17.59
N ASN A 330 5.25 -43.85 16.43
CA ASN A 330 5.81 -45.16 16.11
C ASN A 330 7.35 -45.15 16.13
N GLN A 331 7.97 -44.01 15.83
CA GLN A 331 9.42 -43.83 15.86
C GLN A 331 9.97 -43.35 17.21
N SER A 332 9.11 -43.12 18.22
CA SER A 332 9.48 -42.49 19.51
C SER A 332 10.19 -41.15 19.34
N LYS A 333 9.77 -40.35 18.35
CA LYS A 333 10.31 -39.02 18.03
C LYS A 333 9.23 -37.93 18.07
N ASP A 334 8.09 -38.24 18.66
CA ASP A 334 6.96 -37.32 18.74
C ASP A 334 7.29 -36.13 19.65
N THR A 335 7.53 -34.99 19.02
CA THR A 335 7.81 -33.71 19.69
C THR A 335 7.08 -32.60 18.92
N PRO A 336 6.71 -31.48 19.57
CA PRO A 336 5.99 -30.40 18.89
C PRO A 336 6.68 -29.91 17.61
N TYR A 337 8.01 -29.73 17.66
CA TYR A 337 8.80 -29.34 16.50
C TYR A 337 8.71 -30.36 15.35
N ASN A 338 8.84 -31.66 15.67
CA ASN A 338 8.81 -32.70 14.64
C ASN A 338 7.42 -32.84 14.03
N ARG A 339 6.33 -32.68 14.81
CA ARG A 339 4.96 -32.64 14.27
C ARG A 339 4.81 -31.52 13.25
N LEU A 340 5.21 -30.29 13.62
CA LEU A 340 5.16 -29.14 12.72
C LEU A 340 5.99 -29.35 11.45
N SER A 341 7.24 -29.81 11.58
CA SER A 341 8.13 -30.01 10.43
C SER A 341 7.62 -31.09 9.49
N THR A 342 7.29 -32.27 10.03
CA THR A 342 6.88 -33.44 9.25
C THR A 342 5.54 -33.20 8.54
N THR A 343 4.59 -32.51 9.20
CA THR A 343 3.32 -32.11 8.58
C THR A 343 3.55 -31.21 7.37
N LYS A 344 4.49 -30.25 7.46
CA LYS A 344 4.82 -29.33 6.35
C LYS A 344 5.55 -30.01 5.19
N ASP A 345 6.31 -31.05 5.47
CA ASP A 345 7.06 -31.81 4.47
C ASP A 345 6.15 -32.72 3.62
N LYS A 346 4.97 -33.09 4.14
CA LYS A 346 3.95 -33.80 3.36
C LYS A 346 3.33 -32.90 2.27
N SER A 347 2.90 -33.52 1.18
CA SER A 347 2.32 -32.82 0.04
C SER A 347 0.87 -32.39 0.31
N ASN A 348 0.48 -31.24 -0.24
CA ASN A 348 -0.93 -30.85 -0.35
C ASN A 348 -1.15 -30.27 -1.75
N SER A 349 -1.63 -31.11 -2.68
CA SER A 349 -1.87 -30.71 -4.07
C SER A 349 -3.02 -29.72 -4.24
N ASN A 350 -3.83 -29.52 -3.19
CA ASN A 350 -4.91 -28.54 -3.20
C ASN A 350 -4.41 -27.13 -2.90
N ALA A 351 -3.21 -26.95 -2.33
CA ALA A 351 -2.62 -25.65 -2.09
C ALA A 351 -1.83 -25.16 -3.32
N ASP A 352 -2.13 -23.96 -3.81
CA ASP A 352 -1.51 -23.44 -5.04
C ASP A 352 -0.06 -22.96 -4.85
N ASN A 353 0.38 -22.82 -3.60
CA ASN A 353 1.79 -22.61 -3.27
C ASN A 353 2.12 -23.11 -1.85
N GLU A 354 3.42 -23.20 -1.57
CA GLU A 354 3.95 -23.68 -0.29
C GLU A 354 3.51 -22.80 0.88
N GLN A 355 3.32 -21.49 0.68
CA GLN A 355 2.91 -20.58 1.76
C GLN A 355 1.45 -20.77 2.17
N ILE A 356 0.56 -21.12 1.22
CA ILE A 356 -0.82 -21.56 1.51
C ILE A 356 -0.77 -22.88 2.30
N LYS A 357 0.03 -23.86 1.85
CA LYS A 357 0.19 -25.15 2.53
C LYS A 357 0.71 -25.01 3.96
N PHE A 358 1.75 -24.20 4.16
CA PHE A 358 2.30 -23.95 5.49
C PHE A 358 1.33 -23.15 6.36
N GLY A 359 0.60 -22.21 5.74
CA GLY A 359 -0.34 -21.36 6.43
C GLY A 359 -1.59 -22.09 6.91
N SER A 360 -2.10 -23.07 6.15
CA SER A 360 -3.24 -23.90 6.58
C SER A 360 -2.91 -24.69 7.85
N ALA A 361 -1.67 -25.20 7.97
CA ALA A 361 -1.22 -25.89 9.18
C ALA A 361 -1.19 -24.96 10.39
N ILE A 362 -0.80 -23.69 10.23
CA ILE A 362 -0.87 -22.71 11.32
C ILE A 362 -2.31 -22.32 11.61
N TYR A 363 -3.14 -22.16 10.59
CA TYR A 363 -4.55 -21.79 10.73
C TYR A 363 -5.35 -22.80 11.55
N LEU A 364 -5.12 -24.11 11.36
CA LEU A 364 -5.80 -25.17 12.11
C LEU A 364 -5.43 -25.19 13.61
N THR A 365 -4.47 -24.39 14.06
CA THR A 365 -4.16 -24.22 15.48
C THR A 365 -4.98 -23.13 16.17
N LYS A 366 -5.92 -22.47 15.50
CA LYS A 366 -6.77 -21.44 16.12
C LYS A 366 -7.79 -22.01 17.09
N ASP A 367 -8.19 -21.21 18.08
CA ASP A 367 -9.21 -21.55 19.08
C ASP A 367 -10.61 -21.82 18.50
N ASP A 368 -10.93 -21.22 17.35
CA ASP A 368 -12.27 -21.29 16.72
C ASP A 368 -12.42 -22.43 15.70
N ILE A 369 -11.47 -23.37 15.70
CA ILE A 369 -11.54 -24.59 14.88
C ILE A 369 -12.15 -25.70 15.74
N ASP A 370 -13.25 -26.27 15.28
CA ASP A 370 -13.94 -27.35 15.99
C ASP A 370 -13.26 -28.70 15.72
N GLU A 371 -13.80 -29.50 14.79
CA GLU A 371 -13.45 -30.92 14.62
C GLU A 371 -12.03 -31.20 14.11
N LYS A 372 -11.40 -30.20 13.48
CA LYS A 372 -10.09 -30.36 12.78
C LYS A 372 -8.97 -29.55 13.43
N GLN A 373 -9.16 -29.12 14.68
CA GLN A 373 -8.13 -28.37 15.38
C GLN A 373 -6.90 -29.24 15.57
N ILE A 374 -5.73 -28.68 15.31
CA ILE A 374 -4.46 -29.37 15.54
C ILE A 374 -3.66 -28.70 16.65
N SER A 375 -2.81 -29.49 17.29
CA SER A 375 -1.90 -29.04 18.34
C SER A 375 -0.51 -29.62 18.12
N TRP A 376 0.49 -28.75 18.08
CA TRP A 376 1.88 -29.18 18.07
C TRP A 376 2.26 -29.77 19.43
N GLU A 377 1.80 -29.14 20.51
CA GLU A 377 1.88 -29.69 21.86
C GLU A 377 0.49 -30.14 22.31
N ASP A 378 0.38 -31.37 22.82
CA ASP A 378 -0.89 -31.89 23.32
C ASP A 378 -1.38 -31.04 24.50
N GLU A 379 -2.64 -30.61 24.49
CA GLU A 379 -3.21 -29.70 25.49
C GLU A 379 -3.26 -30.31 26.90
N GLU A 380 -3.19 -31.63 27.02
CA GLU A 380 -3.05 -32.33 28.31
C GLU A 380 -1.71 -32.04 29.01
N ASN A 381 -0.71 -31.56 28.27
CA ASN A 381 0.60 -31.15 28.79
C ASN A 381 0.71 -29.63 29.05
N GLU A 382 -0.34 -28.82 28.79
CA GLU A 382 -0.31 -27.35 28.98
C GLU A 382 -0.26 -26.90 30.47
N LYS A 383 -0.04 -27.82 31.42
CA LYS A 383 0.24 -27.48 32.81
C LYS A 383 1.32 -28.39 33.40
N HIS A 384 2.55 -27.90 33.41
CA HIS A 384 3.37 -27.86 34.63
C HIS A 384 4.37 -26.69 34.63
#